data_AF-A0A3M1GE49-F1
#
_entry.id   AF-A0A3M1GE49-F1
#
_cell.length_a   1.000
_cell.length_b   1.000
_cell.length_c   1.000
_cell.angle_alpha   90.00
_cell.angle_beta   90.00
_cell.angle_gamma   90.00
#
_symmetry.space_group_name_H-M   'P 1'
#
loop_
_entity.id
_entity.type
_entity.pdbx_description
1 polymer ?
#
loop_
_entity_poly.entity_id
_entity_poly.type
_entity_poly.pdbx_seq_one_letter_code
_entity_poly.pdbx_strand_id
1 'polypeptide(L)'
;MESKHPHERSQTPDDQHHRAGKSIGYKPSVWYYRRAARASQDPEALRALCLLLCRELELLKSWVRTALGVVPPKWCVLPEEKRDKGWE
;
A
#
# COMPACT_ATOMS: atom_id res chain seq x y z
N MET A 1 -17.47 -24.20 -43.50
CA MET A 1 -16.56 -23.12 -43.92
C MET A 1 -16.53 -22.09 -42.81
N GLU A 2 -15.35 -21.91 -42.23
CA GLU A 2 -15.06 -20.92 -41.20
C GLU A 2 -15.30 -19.49 -41.70
N SER A 3 -15.79 -18.60 -40.82
CA SER A 3 -15.26 -17.24 -40.71
C SER A 3 -15.67 -16.59 -39.39
N LYS A 4 -14.78 -16.77 -38.41
CA LYS A 4 -14.20 -15.74 -37.52
C LYS A 4 -15.11 -14.57 -37.14
N HIS A 5 -15.81 -14.70 -36.01
CA HIS A 5 -16.22 -13.53 -35.23
C HIS A 5 -14.99 -12.86 -34.60
N PRO A 6 -14.86 -11.52 -34.68
CA PRO A 6 -13.74 -10.81 -34.09
C PRO A 6 -13.81 -10.90 -32.56
N HIS A 7 -12.68 -11.20 -31.93
CA HIS A 7 -12.51 -11.04 -30.49
C HIS A 7 -12.70 -9.56 -30.13
N GLU A 8 -13.91 -9.18 -29.76
CA GLU A 8 -14.14 -7.95 -29.01
C GLU A 8 -13.35 -8.06 -27.70
N ARG A 9 -12.48 -7.07 -27.46
CA ARG A 9 -11.79 -6.87 -26.19
C ARG A 9 -12.82 -6.93 -25.08
N SER A 10 -12.71 -7.92 -24.20
CA SER A 10 -13.35 -7.87 -22.89
C SER A 10 -12.93 -6.57 -22.21
N GLN A 11 -13.80 -5.57 -22.29
CA GLN A 11 -13.74 -4.39 -21.45
C GLN A 11 -13.82 -4.93 -20.01
N THR A 12 -12.73 -4.78 -19.26
CA THR A 12 -12.74 -4.97 -17.81
C THR A 12 -13.91 -4.17 -17.24
N PRO A 13 -14.78 -4.76 -16.41
CA PRO A 13 -15.91 -4.02 -15.87
C PRO A 13 -15.36 -2.85 -15.06
N ASP A 14 -15.75 -1.64 -15.49
CA ASP A 14 -15.56 -0.42 -14.73
C ASP A 14 -16.00 -0.65 -13.28
N ASP A 15 -15.11 -0.26 -12.36
CA ASP A 15 -15.28 -0.22 -10.92
C ASP A 15 -16.47 0.66 -10.53
N GLN A 16 -17.70 0.16 -10.73
CA GLN A 16 -18.91 0.81 -10.24
C GLN A 16 -19.23 0.35 -8.82
N HIS A 17 -18.39 0.76 -7.87
CA HIS A 17 -18.76 0.81 -6.45
C HIS A 17 -19.37 2.18 -6.11
N HIS A 18 -20.43 2.58 -6.82
CA HIS A 18 -21.27 3.71 -6.44
C HIS A 18 -22.50 3.23 -5.69
N ARG A 19 -22.35 2.92 -4.39
CA ARG A 19 -23.50 2.82 -3.48
C ARG A 19 -23.27 3.69 -2.26
N ALA A 20 -24.00 4.81 -2.26
CA ALA A 20 -24.34 5.67 -1.13
C ALA A 20 -23.18 6.32 -0.32
N GLY A 21 -22.94 7.60 -0.56
CA GLY A 21 -22.83 8.61 0.52
C GLY A 21 -21.65 8.57 1.49
N LYS A 22 -20.67 7.68 1.31
CA LYS A 22 -19.35 7.77 1.93
C LYS A 22 -18.35 7.36 0.86
N SER A 23 -17.48 8.28 0.43
CA SER A 23 -16.27 7.86 -0.27
C SER A 23 -15.56 6.90 0.67
N ILE A 24 -15.57 5.60 0.37
CA ILE A 24 -14.63 4.68 0.99
C ILE A 24 -13.30 5.18 0.45
N GLY A 25 -12.62 6.02 1.25
CA GLY A 25 -11.31 6.55 0.91
C GLY A 25 -10.41 5.35 0.73
N TYR A 26 -10.24 4.91 -0.51
CA TYR A 26 -9.51 3.70 -0.79
C TYR A 26 -8.06 4.00 -0.44
N LYS A 27 -7.55 3.33 0.60
CA LYS A 27 -6.13 3.46 0.92
C LYS A 27 -5.35 3.00 -0.31
N PRO A 28 -4.40 3.81 -0.82
CA PRO A 28 -3.60 3.40 -1.95
C PRO A 28 -2.91 2.08 -1.62
N SER A 29 -2.98 1.12 -2.55
CA SER A 29 -2.34 -0.17 -2.34
C SER A 29 -0.81 -0.03 -2.33
N VAL A 30 -0.11 -0.99 -1.72
CA VAL A 30 1.36 -1.09 -1.80
C VAL A 30 1.86 -1.02 -3.25
N TRP A 31 1.07 -1.51 -4.21
CA TRP A 31 1.40 -1.43 -5.63
C TRP A 31 1.52 0.01 -6.13
N TYR A 32 0.63 0.91 -5.70
CA TYR A 32 0.65 2.32 -6.08
C TYR A 32 1.93 3.00 -5.61
N TYR A 33 2.29 2.82 -4.33
CA TYR A 33 3.52 3.40 -3.76
C TYR A 33 4.78 2.84 -4.42
N ARG A 34 4.81 1.53 -4.70
CA ARG A 34 5.95 0.90 -5.41
C ARG A 34 6.12 1.44 -6.82
N ARG A 35 5.02 1.63 -7.55
CA ARG A 35 5.05 2.21 -8.90
C ARG A 35 5.55 3.65 -8.87
N ALA A 36 5.01 4.47 -7.97
CA ALA A 36 5.40 5.87 -7.81
C ALA A 36 6.89 6.01 -7.40
N ALA A 37 7.36 5.18 -6.46
CA ALA A 37 8.77 5.18 -6.04
C ALA A 37 9.72 4.79 -7.19
N ARG A 38 9.36 3.82 -8.03
CA ARG A 38 10.19 3.42 -9.18
C ARG A 38 10.21 4.45 -10.31
N ALA A 39 9.11 5.19 -10.47
CA ALA A 39 8.96 6.18 -11.53
C ALA A 39 9.63 7.53 -11.18
N SER A 40 9.87 7.80 -9.91
CA SER A 40 10.49 9.04 -9.46
C SER A 40 12.01 8.95 -9.39
N GLN A 41 12.69 9.95 -9.92
CA GLN A 41 14.11 10.21 -9.65
C GLN A 41 14.32 11.42 -8.74
N ASP A 42 13.23 12.12 -8.38
CA ASP A 42 13.27 13.28 -7.50
C ASP A 42 13.44 12.84 -6.04
N PRO A 43 14.55 13.24 -5.36
CA PRO A 43 14.77 12.93 -3.96
C PRO A 43 13.68 13.48 -3.03
N GLU A 44 13.04 14.62 -3.34
CA GLU A 44 12.00 15.19 -2.51
C GLU A 44 10.71 14.37 -2.56
N ALA A 45 10.25 14.04 -3.76
CA ALA A 45 9.13 13.14 -3.95
C ALA A 45 9.35 11.77 -3.27
N LEU A 46 10.57 11.21 -3.35
CA LEU A 46 10.91 9.96 -2.68
C LEU A 46 10.84 10.10 -1.15
N ARG A 47 11.38 11.19 -0.57
CA ARG A 47 11.27 11.47 0.87
C ARG A 47 9.82 11.59 1.32
N ALA A 48 8.99 12.33 0.59
CA ALA A 48 7.58 12.48 0.91
C ALA A 48 6.85 11.13 0.90
N LEU A 49 7.15 10.28 -0.08
CA LEU A 49 6.58 8.94 -0.21
C LEU A 49 7.01 8.03 0.95
N CYS A 50 8.29 8.08 1.36
CA CYS A 50 8.80 7.38 2.53
C CYS A 50 8.08 7.80 3.82
N LEU A 51 7.90 9.12 4.05
CA LEU A 51 7.22 9.62 5.24
C LEU A 51 5.75 9.16 5.30
N LEU A 52 5.09 9.12 4.15
CA LEU A 52 3.71 8.64 4.05
C LEU A 52 3.64 7.14 4.37
N LEU A 53 4.56 6.32 3.86
CA LEU A 53 4.63 4.89 4.17
C LEU A 53 4.90 4.64 5.66
N CYS A 54 5.79 5.41 6.28
CA CYS A 54 6.04 5.35 7.72
C CYS A 54 4.75 5.64 8.52
N ARG A 55 3.99 6.68 8.12
CA ARG A 55 2.72 7.01 8.76
C ARG A 55 1.71 5.87 8.65
N GLU A 56 1.53 5.29 7.46
CA GLU A 56 0.59 4.17 7.28
C GLU A 56 1.00 2.92 8.07
N LEU A 57 2.30 2.66 8.20
CA LEU A 57 2.82 1.58 9.04
C LEU A 57 2.47 1.80 10.52
N GLU A 58 2.63 3.02 11.04
CA GLU A 58 2.27 3.34 12.43
C GLU A 58 0.75 3.25 12.67
N LEU A 59 -0.06 3.67 11.70
CA LEU A 59 -1.52 3.48 11.76
C LEU A 59 -1.89 2.00 11.80
N LEU A 60 -1.22 1.16 10.99
CA LEU A 60 -1.42 -0.29 11.02
C LEU A 60 -1.02 -0.87 12.38
N LYS A 61 0.15 -0.52 12.91
CA LYS A 61 0.59 -0.96 14.26
C LYS A 61 -0.39 -0.54 15.34
N SER A 62 -0.94 0.67 15.24
CA SER A 62 -1.95 1.17 16.18
C SER A 62 -3.24 0.36 16.10
N TRP A 63 -3.73 0.09 14.89
CA TRP A 63 -4.91 -0.74 14.67
C TRP A 63 -4.71 -2.18 15.17
N VAL A 64 -3.56 -2.80 14.88
CA VAL A 64 -3.23 -4.15 15.39
C VAL A 64 -3.25 -4.18 16.92
N ARG A 65 -2.70 -3.15 17.59
CA ARG A 65 -2.74 -3.05 19.05
C ARG A 65 -4.16 -2.87 19.59
N THR A 66 -4.92 -1.97 18.99
CA THR A 66 -6.20 -1.49 19.56
C THR A 66 -7.39 -2.36 19.16
N ALA A 67 -7.45 -2.81 17.90
CA ALA A 67 -8.55 -3.59 17.38
C ALA A 67 -8.36 -5.10 17.56
N LEU A 68 -7.12 -5.59 17.47
CA LEU A 68 -6.83 -7.03 17.60
C LEU A 68 -6.28 -7.41 18.99
N GLY A 69 -5.85 -6.43 19.81
CA GLY A 69 -5.32 -6.69 21.15
C GLY A 69 -3.97 -7.40 21.16
N VAL A 70 -3.26 -7.43 20.03
CA VAL A 70 -1.96 -8.12 19.90
C VAL A 70 -0.81 -7.15 19.73
N VAL A 71 0.39 -7.60 20.09
CA VAL A 71 1.62 -6.85 19.83
C VAL A 71 1.97 -7.00 18.34
N PRO A 72 2.11 -5.89 17.58
CA PRO A 72 2.51 -5.96 16.19
C PRO A 72 3.88 -6.62 16.05
N PRO A 73 4.08 -7.51 15.06
CA PRO A 73 5.37 -8.14 14.85
C PRO A 73 6.43 -7.11 14.44
N LYS A 74 7.69 -7.43 14.75
CA LYS A 74 8.85 -6.64 14.32
C LYS A 74 9.11 -6.87 12.82
N TRP A 75 8.43 -6.11 11.95
CA TRP A 75 8.49 -6.31 10.48
C TRP A 75 9.82 -5.93 9.83
N CYS A 76 10.48 -4.89 10.33
CA CYS A 76 11.78 -4.45 9.83
C CYS A 76 12.52 -3.80 10.98
N VAL A 77 13.54 -4.48 11.51
CA VAL A 77 14.43 -3.94 12.55
C VAL A 77 15.78 -3.74 11.90
N LEU A 78 16.21 -2.49 11.83
CA LEU A 78 17.52 -2.16 11.28
C LEU A 78 18.63 -2.69 12.21
N PRO A 79 19.80 -3.08 11.69
CA PRO A 79 20.94 -3.47 12.52
C PRO A 79 21.29 -2.41 13.57
N GLU A 80 21.21 -1.12 13.21
CA GLU A 80 21.40 0.03 14.10
C GLU A 80 20.42 -0.02 15.27
N GLU A 81 19.13 -0.22 15.00
CA GLU A 81 18.09 -0.28 16.03
C GLU A 81 18.30 -1.47 16.98
N LYS A 82 18.79 -2.63 16.47
CA LYS A 82 19.11 -3.78 17.32
C LYS A 82 20.23 -3.44 18.30
N ARG A 83 21.31 -2.81 17.82
CA ARG A 83 22.44 -2.37 18.66
C ARG A 83 21.98 -1.38 19.71
N ASP A 84 21.26 -0.33 19.31
CA ASP A 84 20.83 0.75 20.20
C ASP A 84 19.90 0.27 21.33
N LYS A 85 19.15 -0.80 21.08
CA LYS A 85 18.20 -1.38 22.05
C LYS A 85 18.74 -2.59 22.81
N GLY A 86 20.00 -2.98 22.58
CA GLY A 86 20.61 -4.15 23.23
C GLY A 86 19.86 -5.45 22.94
N TRP A 87 19.38 -5.64 21.72
CA TRP A 87 18.66 -6.84 21.28
C TRP A 87 19.58 -7.90 20.62
N GLU A 88 20.89 -7.76 20.78
CA GLU A 88 21.90 -8.72 20.29
C GLU A 88 22.06 -9.93 21.22
#